data_AF-A0A448YUA6-F1
#
_entry.id   AF-A0A448YUA6-F1
#
_cell.length_a   1.000
_cell.length_b   1.000
_cell.length_c   1.000
_cell.angle_alpha   90.00
_cell.angle_beta   90.00
_cell.angle_gamma   90.00
#
_symmetry.space_group_name_H-M   'P 1'
#
loop_
_entity.id
_entity.type
_entity.pdbx_description
1 polymer ?
#
loop_
_entity_poly.entity_id
_entity_poly.type
_entity_poly.pdbx_seq_one_letter_code
_entity_poly.pdbx_strand_id
1 'polypeptide(L)'
;MLSRTAATLLRRQSAAVATRSFSAAAAQFRFAPARSPASAASASLAPRRRFSDGSGSHDDFAPQKKAVSDDVDEAIEMIKQHVKENPVMLYMKGNPKMPMCGFSATIVQTLSAEGVDFSSVNVLDYPSIREGVKKFASWPTIPQLYINGEFVGGNDIVSEMHASGELKELLAEAKAIKEE
;
A
#
# COMPACT_ATOMS: atom_id res chain seq x y z
N MET A 1 45.37 -38.53 18.45
CA MET A 1 46.36 -38.01 19.41
C MET A 1 46.19 -36.52 19.53
N LEU A 2 45.83 -36.06 20.74
CA LEU A 2 46.05 -34.72 21.35
C LEU A 2 45.60 -33.48 20.54
N SER A 3 44.87 -32.49 21.06
CA SER A 3 44.59 -32.03 22.43
C SER A 3 43.48 -30.95 22.26
N ARG A 4 42.39 -30.87 23.05
CA ARG A 4 42.31 -30.24 24.39
C ARG A 4 43.04 -28.88 24.38
N THR A 5 42.48 -27.71 24.76
CA THR A 5 41.84 -27.39 26.05
C THR A 5 41.49 -25.88 26.07
N ALA A 6 40.38 -25.56 26.77
CA ALA A 6 40.22 -24.47 27.77
C ALA A 6 40.66 -23.03 27.44
N ALA A 7 39.75 -22.05 27.36
CA ALA A 7 39.08 -21.33 28.47
C ALA A 7 39.94 -20.24 29.13
N THR A 8 39.46 -18.99 29.13
CA THR A 8 39.63 -17.94 30.17
C THR A 8 38.69 -16.78 29.76
N LEU A 9 37.48 -16.64 30.32
CA LEU A 9 37.12 -16.17 31.67
C LEU A 9 37.30 -14.65 31.87
N LEU A 10 36.16 -14.00 32.14
CA LEU A 10 35.94 -12.78 32.94
C LEU A 10 36.40 -11.41 32.38
N ARG A 11 35.42 -10.52 32.14
CA ARG A 11 35.23 -9.41 33.10
C ARG A 11 33.80 -8.87 33.08
N ARG A 12 33.24 -8.86 34.29
CA ARG A 12 31.96 -8.30 34.73
C ARG A 12 32.03 -6.78 34.60
N GLN A 13 30.98 -6.13 34.12
CA GLN A 13 30.48 -4.89 34.74
C GLN A 13 28.96 -4.88 34.71
N SER A 14 28.39 -4.99 35.91
CA SER A 14 27.01 -4.66 36.24
C SER A 14 26.88 -3.14 36.33
N ALA A 15 25.84 -2.57 35.73
CA ALA A 15 25.27 -1.31 36.19
C ALA A 15 23.75 -1.42 36.04
N ALA A 16 23.10 -1.61 37.17
CA ALA A 16 21.66 -1.55 37.32
C ALA A 16 21.22 -0.12 37.65
N VAL A 17 19.91 0.12 37.44
CA VAL A 17 19.08 1.17 38.03
C VAL A 17 19.11 2.56 37.37
N ALA A 18 18.02 2.87 36.67
CA ALA A 18 17.28 4.12 36.86
C ALA A 18 15.86 3.98 36.29
N THR A 19 14.95 3.43 37.10
CA THR A 19 13.51 3.57 36.91
C THR A 19 13.12 5.03 37.18
N ARG A 20 12.56 5.71 36.19
CA ARG A 20 11.79 6.94 36.42
C ARG A 20 10.34 6.71 36.06
N SER A 21 9.60 6.34 37.10
CA SER A 21 8.14 6.37 37.13
C SER A 21 7.70 7.83 37.03
N PHE A 22 7.04 8.20 35.93
CA PHE A 22 6.31 9.46 35.84
C PHE A 22 4.87 9.20 36.28
N SER A 23 4.56 9.71 37.47
CA SER A 23 3.25 9.63 38.10
C SER A 23 2.23 10.53 37.40
N ALA A 24 1.00 10.03 37.40
CA ALA A 24 -0.21 10.61 36.85
C ALA A 24 -0.52 12.04 37.34
N ALA A 25 -1.07 12.86 36.44
CA ALA A 25 -1.92 13.99 36.80
C ALA A 25 -3.20 13.92 35.95
N ALA A 26 -4.25 13.42 36.59
CA ALA A 26 -5.62 13.48 36.10
C ALA A 26 -6.12 14.93 36.15
N ALA A 27 -6.61 15.46 35.04
CA ALA A 27 -7.41 16.68 35.01
C ALA A 27 -8.67 16.40 34.20
N GLN A 28 -9.69 15.91 34.91
CA GLN A 28 -11.05 15.79 34.45
C GLN A 28 -11.66 17.20 34.43
N PHE A 29 -11.87 17.79 33.25
CA PHE A 29 -12.77 18.93 33.10
C PHE A 29 -14.08 18.46 32.50
N ARG A 30 -15.02 18.13 33.39
CA ARG A 30 -16.45 18.07 33.09
C ARG A 30 -17.00 19.49 33.19
N PHE A 31 -17.50 20.03 32.08
CA PHE A 31 -18.40 21.18 32.13
C PHE A 31 -19.56 20.92 31.17
N ALA A 32 -20.73 20.67 31.74
CA ALA A 32 -22.02 20.65 31.08
C ALA A 32 -22.77 21.97 31.39
N PRO A 33 -24.04 22.14 30.99
CA PRO A 33 -24.48 22.67 29.70
C PRO A 33 -25.13 24.06 29.85
N ALA A 34 -25.04 24.91 28.83
CA ALA A 34 -25.83 26.15 28.76
C ALA A 34 -26.90 26.05 27.68
N ARG A 35 -28.12 25.71 28.12
CA ARG A 35 -29.38 26.04 27.44
C ARG A 35 -29.52 27.56 27.40
N SER A 36 -29.96 28.10 26.27
CA SER A 36 -30.70 29.36 26.21
C SER A 36 -31.63 29.39 25.00
N PRO A 37 -32.70 30.22 25.05
CA PRO A 37 -34.04 29.81 24.68
C PRO A 37 -34.46 30.19 23.24
N ALA A 38 -35.58 29.58 22.87
CA ALA A 38 -36.35 29.73 21.65
C ALA A 38 -36.86 31.15 21.37
N SER A 39 -37.06 31.46 20.07
CA SER A 39 -38.20 32.17 19.44
C SER A 39 -37.72 32.71 18.09
N ALA A 40 -38.47 32.88 17.01
CA ALA A 40 -39.72 32.38 16.46
C ALA A 40 -39.76 32.95 15.02
N ALA A 41 -40.44 32.25 14.12
CA ALA A 41 -41.08 32.75 12.89
C ALA A 41 -40.27 33.58 11.87
N SER A 42 -40.13 33.06 10.65
CA SER A 42 -41.05 33.48 9.56
C SER A 42 -40.75 32.78 8.25
N ALA A 43 -41.84 32.48 7.55
CA ALA A 43 -41.89 31.87 6.24
C ALA A 43 -41.15 32.69 5.19
N SER A 44 -40.45 32.00 4.30
CA SER A 44 -40.06 32.51 2.98
C SER A 44 -40.21 31.37 1.98
N LEU A 45 -41.43 31.26 1.47
CA LEU A 45 -41.80 30.52 0.28
C LEU A 45 -41.00 31.07 -0.91
N ALA A 46 -40.11 30.27 -1.50
CA ALA A 46 -39.42 30.61 -2.75
C ALA A 46 -39.26 29.36 -3.62
N PRO A 47 -39.32 29.51 -4.96
CA PRO A 47 -40.09 28.61 -5.81
C PRO A 47 -39.32 27.35 -6.18
N ARG A 48 -40.05 26.22 -6.25
CA ARG A 48 -39.67 25.07 -7.08
C ARG A 48 -39.29 25.61 -8.47
N ARG A 49 -38.03 25.45 -8.88
CA ARG A 49 -37.64 25.67 -10.27
C ARG A 49 -38.36 24.61 -11.12
N ARG A 50 -39.49 25.03 -11.67
CA ARG A 50 -40.19 24.38 -12.76
C ARG A 50 -39.36 24.68 -14.01
N PHE A 51 -38.50 23.76 -14.40
CA PHE A 51 -37.85 23.88 -15.70
C PHE A 51 -38.91 23.67 -16.78
N SER A 52 -39.09 24.72 -17.56
CA SER A 52 -39.94 24.80 -18.73
C SER A 52 -39.50 23.78 -19.77
N ASP A 53 -40.49 23.06 -20.28
CA ASP A 53 -40.49 22.37 -21.57
C ASP A 53 -39.89 23.27 -22.66
N GLY A 54 -38.95 22.70 -23.42
CA GLY A 54 -38.15 23.37 -24.44
C GLY A 54 -37.45 22.29 -25.26
N SER A 55 -38.17 21.80 -26.27
CA SER A 55 -37.80 20.72 -27.18
C SER A 55 -36.42 20.89 -27.82
N GLY A 56 -35.66 19.79 -27.86
CA GLY A 56 -34.54 19.61 -28.80
C GLY A 56 -33.15 19.48 -28.20
N SER A 57 -33.00 18.87 -27.02
CA SER A 57 -31.69 18.33 -26.61
C SER A 57 -31.41 17.11 -27.47
N HIS A 58 -30.55 17.25 -28.47
CA HIS A 58 -30.00 16.13 -29.24
C HIS A 58 -29.45 15.07 -28.28
N ASP A 59 -29.79 13.80 -28.48
CA ASP A 59 -29.29 12.65 -27.70
C ASP A 59 -27.75 12.43 -27.75
N ASP A 60 -27.01 13.36 -28.35
CA ASP A 60 -25.55 13.32 -28.59
C ASP A 60 -24.69 13.46 -27.33
N PHE A 61 -25.28 13.80 -26.19
CA PHE A 61 -24.58 13.84 -24.89
C PHE A 61 -24.83 12.60 -24.02
N ALA A 62 -25.29 11.50 -24.63
CA ALA A 62 -25.29 10.21 -23.94
C ALA A 62 -23.84 9.73 -23.76
N PRO A 63 -23.39 9.40 -22.53
CA PRO A 63 -22.11 8.74 -22.33
C PRO A 63 -22.17 7.37 -23.01
N GLN A 64 -21.61 7.31 -24.22
CA GLN A 64 -21.42 6.07 -24.96
C GLN A 64 -20.48 5.19 -24.14
N LYS A 65 -21.06 4.25 -23.38
CA LYS A 65 -20.34 3.21 -22.64
C LYS A 65 -19.73 2.25 -23.67
N LYS A 66 -18.61 2.65 -24.28
CA LYS A 66 -17.78 1.75 -25.07
C LYS A 66 -17.28 0.63 -24.17
N ALA A 67 -17.16 -0.56 -24.75
CA ALA A 67 -16.60 -1.81 -24.22
C ALA A 67 -15.30 -1.70 -23.39
N VAL A 68 -15.34 -1.07 -22.21
CA VAL A 68 -14.20 -0.94 -21.29
C VAL A 68 -14.08 -2.11 -20.29
N SER A 69 -14.99 -3.09 -20.35
CA SER A 69 -14.87 -4.32 -19.55
C SER A 69 -13.78 -5.22 -20.08
N ASP A 70 -13.71 -5.37 -21.41
CA ASP A 70 -12.93 -6.42 -22.06
C ASP A 70 -11.42 -6.15 -21.88
N ASP A 71 -11.01 -4.88 -21.96
CA ASP A 71 -9.62 -4.43 -21.75
C ASP A 71 -9.09 -4.77 -20.33
N VAL A 72 -9.97 -4.80 -19.31
CA VAL A 72 -9.55 -5.06 -17.93
C VAL A 72 -9.44 -6.55 -17.65
N ASP A 73 -10.32 -7.36 -18.23
CA ASP A 73 -10.28 -8.82 -18.08
C ASP A 73 -9.05 -9.40 -18.80
N GLU A 74 -8.73 -8.92 -20.00
CA GLU A 74 -7.47 -9.24 -20.70
C GLU A 74 -6.24 -8.81 -19.87
N ALA A 75 -6.29 -7.63 -19.25
CA ALA A 75 -5.21 -7.18 -18.37
C ALA A 75 -5.01 -8.09 -17.15
N ILE A 76 -6.09 -8.64 -16.59
CA ILE A 76 -6.01 -9.60 -15.48
C ILE A 76 -5.34 -10.90 -15.95
N GLU A 77 -5.63 -11.37 -17.16
CA GLU A 77 -4.95 -12.55 -17.73
C GLU A 77 -3.45 -12.31 -17.94
N MET A 78 -3.08 -11.15 -18.49
CA MET A 78 -1.67 -10.75 -18.62
C MET A 78 -0.98 -10.65 -17.26
N ILE A 79 -1.63 -10.07 -16.25
CA ILE A 79 -1.08 -9.97 -14.89
C ILE A 79 -0.84 -11.36 -14.30
N LYS A 80 -1.79 -12.29 -14.47
CA LYS A 80 -1.63 -13.69 -14.03
C LYS A 80 -0.44 -14.35 -14.70
N GLN A 81 -0.20 -14.07 -15.98
CA GLN A 81 0.94 -14.61 -16.70
C GLN A 81 2.26 -14.02 -16.18
N HIS A 82 2.35 -12.68 -16.07
CA HIS A 82 3.55 -12.02 -15.55
C HIS A 82 3.95 -12.49 -14.15
N VAL A 83 2.96 -12.65 -13.27
CA VAL A 83 3.15 -13.06 -11.87
C VAL A 83 3.55 -14.54 -11.75
N LYS A 84 3.23 -15.37 -12.77
CA LYS A 84 3.72 -16.76 -12.86
C LYS A 84 5.10 -16.89 -13.49
N GLU A 85 5.39 -16.06 -14.50
CA GLU A 85 6.68 -16.09 -15.22
C GLU A 85 7.82 -15.51 -14.40
N ASN A 86 7.53 -14.52 -13.56
CA ASN A 86 8.54 -13.81 -12.78
C ASN A 86 8.43 -14.20 -11.30
N PRO A 87 9.51 -14.69 -10.66
CA PRO A 87 9.48 -15.07 -9.25
C PRO A 87 9.24 -13.88 -8.34
N VAL A 88 9.72 -12.69 -8.71
CA VAL A 88 9.44 -11.43 -8.00
C VAL A 88 8.95 -10.40 -8.99
N MET A 89 7.71 -9.96 -8.80
CA MET A 89 7.02 -9.05 -9.71
C MET A 89 6.48 -7.85 -8.95
N LEU A 90 6.90 -6.65 -9.36
CA LEU A 90 6.53 -5.38 -8.75
C LEU A 90 5.69 -4.52 -9.71
N TYR A 91 4.46 -4.21 -9.31
CA TYR A 91 3.66 -3.20 -9.99
C TYR A 91 3.85 -1.86 -9.29
N MET A 92 4.40 -0.88 -10.01
CA MET A 92 4.78 0.41 -9.43
C MET A 92 4.41 1.60 -10.34
N LYS A 93 4.53 2.81 -9.80
CA LYS A 93 4.36 4.06 -10.55
C LYS A 93 5.74 4.57 -11.01
N GLY A 94 5.97 4.57 -12.31
CA GLY A 94 7.29 4.83 -12.92
C GLY A 94 8.11 3.55 -13.05
N ASN A 95 9.42 3.69 -13.08
CA ASN A 95 10.37 2.57 -13.25
C ASN A 95 11.32 2.48 -12.05
N PRO A 96 12.01 1.35 -11.82
CA PRO A 96 12.95 1.21 -10.70
C PRO A 96 14.06 2.26 -10.70
N LYS A 97 14.52 2.67 -11.90
CA LYS A 97 15.53 3.74 -12.07
C LYS A 97 14.97 5.14 -11.86
N MET A 98 13.68 5.34 -12.14
CA MET A 98 13.00 6.64 -12.10
C MET A 98 11.59 6.46 -11.51
N PRO A 99 11.48 6.28 -10.18
CA PRO A 99 10.19 6.15 -9.52
C PRO A 99 9.45 7.49 -9.54
N MET A 100 8.16 7.47 -9.88
CA MET A 100 7.32 8.67 -9.93
C MET A 100 6.46 8.86 -8.67
N CYS A 101 6.69 8.04 -7.64
CA CYS A 101 5.94 8.08 -6.39
C CYS A 101 6.84 7.67 -5.22
N GLY A 102 6.74 8.36 -4.07
CA GLY A 102 7.55 8.07 -2.88
C GLY A 102 7.41 6.62 -2.40
N PHE A 103 6.19 6.10 -2.33
CA PHE A 103 5.95 4.70 -1.94
C PHE A 103 6.57 3.69 -2.93
N SER A 104 6.58 4.03 -4.22
CA SER A 104 7.24 3.20 -5.24
C SER A 104 8.77 3.30 -5.15
N ALA A 105 9.32 4.42 -4.71
CA ALA A 105 10.76 4.55 -4.46
C ALA A 105 11.19 3.74 -3.23
N THR A 106 10.42 3.79 -2.14
CA THR A 106 10.72 3.06 -0.90
C THR A 106 10.78 1.55 -1.13
N ILE A 107 9.77 0.95 -1.79
CA ILE A 107 9.78 -0.50 -2.03
C ILE A 107 10.95 -0.95 -2.92
N VAL A 108 11.32 -0.14 -3.93
CA VAL A 108 12.48 -0.41 -4.78
C VAL A 108 13.79 -0.35 -3.97
N GLN A 109 13.91 0.61 -3.05
CA GLN A 109 15.06 0.70 -2.16
C GLN A 109 15.15 -0.52 -1.24
N THR A 110 14.03 -0.96 -0.66
CA THR A 110 13.97 -2.17 0.17
C THR A 110 14.41 -3.41 -0.61
N LEU A 111 13.84 -3.65 -1.79
CA LEU A 111 14.22 -4.79 -2.64
C LEU A 111 15.68 -4.72 -3.11
N SER A 112 16.17 -3.51 -3.41
CA SER A 112 17.58 -3.31 -3.78
C SER A 112 18.53 -3.52 -2.59
N ALA A 113 18.11 -3.23 -1.36
CA ALA A 113 18.90 -3.48 -0.15
C ALA A 113 19.04 -4.97 0.14
N GLU A 114 18.01 -5.77 -0.19
CA GLU A 114 18.06 -7.24 -0.10
C GLU A 114 18.86 -7.88 -1.25
N GLY A 115 19.24 -7.12 -2.29
CA GLY A 115 20.04 -7.61 -3.41
C GLY A 115 19.29 -8.55 -4.35
N VAL A 116 17.97 -8.41 -4.43
CA VAL A 116 17.10 -9.28 -5.24
C VAL A 116 16.89 -8.73 -6.65
N ASP A 117 16.92 -9.61 -7.64
CA ASP A 117 16.46 -9.29 -8.98
C ASP A 117 14.93 -9.40 -9.06
N PHE A 118 14.30 -8.31 -9.52
CA PHE A 118 12.85 -8.27 -9.68
C PHE A 118 12.45 -7.66 -11.02
N SER A 119 11.34 -8.13 -11.56
CA SER A 119 10.69 -7.54 -12.71
C SER A 119 9.72 -6.45 -12.26
N SER A 120 9.64 -5.35 -12.99
CA SER A 120 8.77 -4.22 -12.66
C SER A 120 7.91 -3.81 -13.83
N VAL A 121 6.64 -3.50 -13.59
CA VAL A 121 5.74 -2.91 -14.59
C VAL A 121 5.27 -1.53 -14.14
N ASN A 122 5.40 -0.56 -15.04
CA ASN A 122 4.89 0.79 -14.83
C ASN A 122 3.38 0.83 -15.15
N VAL A 123 2.56 1.00 -14.12
CA VAL A 123 1.10 1.07 -14.26
C VAL A 123 0.60 2.42 -14.79
N LEU A 124 1.48 3.42 -14.94
CA LEU A 124 1.11 4.72 -15.51
C LEU A 124 1.00 4.66 -17.04
N ASP A 125 1.79 3.78 -17.67
CA ASP A 125 1.79 3.62 -19.14
C ASP A 125 0.59 2.80 -19.62
N TYR A 126 0.08 1.91 -18.76
CA TYR A 126 -1.01 0.97 -19.07
C TYR A 126 -2.18 1.13 -18.10
N PRO A 127 -3.22 1.93 -18.45
CA PRO A 127 -4.37 2.16 -17.57
C PRO A 127 -5.18 0.89 -17.31
N SER A 128 -5.24 -0.04 -18.27
CA SER A 128 -5.91 -1.34 -18.11
C SER A 128 -5.25 -2.19 -17.02
N ILE A 129 -3.91 -2.28 -17.01
CA ILE A 129 -3.14 -2.97 -15.95
C ILE A 129 -3.36 -2.31 -14.59
N ARG A 130 -3.46 -0.98 -14.53
CA ARG A 130 -3.71 -0.25 -13.27
C ARG A 130 -5.04 -0.64 -12.63
N GLU A 131 -6.08 -0.86 -13.42
CA GLU A 131 -7.37 -1.32 -12.91
C GLU A 131 -7.38 -2.83 -12.67
N GLY A 132 -6.79 -3.61 -13.58
CA GLY A 132 -6.67 -5.05 -13.49
C GLY A 132 -5.93 -5.50 -12.23
N VAL A 133 -4.82 -4.84 -11.87
CA VAL A 133 -4.01 -5.23 -10.70
C VAL A 133 -4.76 -5.00 -9.39
N LYS A 134 -5.57 -3.93 -9.30
CA LYS A 134 -6.42 -3.65 -8.14
C LYS A 134 -7.51 -4.70 -7.98
N LYS A 135 -8.14 -5.12 -9.09
CA LYS A 135 -9.16 -6.17 -9.08
C LYS A 135 -8.53 -7.54 -8.77
N PHE A 136 -7.37 -7.85 -9.32
CA PHE A 136 -6.69 -9.12 -9.15
C PHE A 136 -6.21 -9.34 -7.70
N ALA A 137 -5.52 -8.37 -7.09
CA ALA A 137 -5.14 -8.45 -5.67
C ALA A 137 -6.29 -8.16 -4.70
N SER A 138 -7.44 -7.68 -5.19
CA SER A 138 -8.48 -7.07 -4.34
C SER A 138 -7.92 -5.98 -3.40
N TRP A 139 -6.91 -5.26 -3.86
CA TRP A 139 -6.15 -4.29 -3.07
C TRP A 139 -6.15 -2.90 -3.73
N PRO A 140 -6.52 -1.82 -3.02
CA PRO A 140 -6.79 -0.52 -3.65
C PRO A 140 -5.53 0.30 -3.98
N THR A 141 -4.41 0.02 -3.31
CA THR A 141 -3.18 0.83 -3.36
C THR A 141 -2.10 0.23 -4.26
N ILE A 142 -1.25 1.12 -4.78
CA ILE A 142 -0.08 0.83 -5.62
C ILE A 142 1.08 1.60 -4.98
N PRO A 143 2.28 1.03 -4.81
CA PRO A 143 2.80 -0.20 -5.43
C PRO A 143 2.28 -1.52 -4.81
N GLN A 144 2.38 -2.62 -5.56
CA GLN A 144 2.01 -3.98 -5.14
C GLN A 144 3.12 -4.98 -5.50
N LEU A 145 3.51 -5.82 -4.54
CA LEU A 145 4.55 -6.83 -4.69
C LEU A 145 3.94 -8.24 -4.74
N TYR A 146 4.42 -9.03 -5.69
CA TYR A 146 4.12 -10.46 -5.81
C TYR A 146 5.40 -11.27 -5.76
N ILE A 147 5.34 -12.40 -5.06
CA ILE A 147 6.44 -13.38 -4.96
C ILE A 147 5.88 -14.76 -5.29
N ASN A 148 6.51 -15.49 -6.21
CA ASN A 148 6.12 -16.85 -6.64
C ASN A 148 4.64 -17.02 -7.03
N GLY A 149 4.04 -15.99 -7.64
CA GLY A 149 2.63 -16.05 -7.99
C GLY A 149 1.67 -15.53 -6.93
N GLU A 150 2.15 -15.28 -5.70
CA GLU A 150 1.35 -14.90 -4.54
C GLU A 150 1.46 -13.40 -4.25
N PHE A 151 0.35 -12.80 -3.83
CA PHE A 151 0.31 -11.40 -3.42
C PHE A 151 0.84 -11.26 -2.00
N VAL A 152 1.93 -10.49 -1.85
CA VAL A 152 2.56 -10.25 -0.54
C VAL A 152 1.95 -9.03 0.13
N GLY A 153 1.84 -7.92 -0.61
CA GLY A 153 1.32 -6.68 -0.04
C GLY A 153 1.67 -5.43 -0.83
N GLY A 154 1.25 -4.29 -0.26
CA GLY A 154 1.69 -2.96 -0.69
C GLY A 154 2.97 -2.50 0.02
N ASN A 155 3.37 -1.25 -0.21
CA ASN A 155 4.59 -0.68 0.38
C ASN A 155 4.67 -0.81 1.91
N ASP A 156 3.57 -0.54 2.62
CA ASP A 156 3.59 -0.44 4.08
C ASP A 156 3.82 -1.83 4.71
N ILE A 157 3.14 -2.85 4.20
CA ILE A 157 3.31 -4.25 4.61
C ILE A 157 4.72 -4.72 4.29
N VAL A 158 5.22 -4.46 3.08
CA VAL A 158 6.58 -4.87 2.68
C VAL A 158 7.64 -4.17 3.55
N SER A 159 7.44 -2.91 3.92
CA SER A 159 8.34 -2.19 4.82
C SER A 159 8.34 -2.79 6.23
N GLU A 160 7.18 -3.22 6.73
CA GLU A 160 7.05 -3.90 8.02
C GLU A 160 7.71 -5.29 7.99
N MET A 161 7.47 -6.08 6.93
CA MET A 161 8.08 -7.40 6.75
C MET A 161 9.60 -7.33 6.57
N HIS A 162 10.12 -6.25 5.99
CA HIS A 162 11.55 -5.99 5.95
C HIS A 162 12.11 -5.69 7.34
N ALA A 163 11.38 -4.92 8.15
CA ALA A 163 11.79 -4.61 9.52
C ALA A 163 11.73 -5.84 10.45
N SER A 164 10.79 -6.76 10.24
CA SER A 164 10.72 -8.03 10.96
C SER A 164 11.72 -9.07 10.46
N GLY A 165 12.20 -8.94 9.21
CA GLY A 165 13.10 -9.89 8.56
C GLY A 165 12.39 -11.01 7.79
N GLU A 166 11.06 -11.12 7.90
CA GLU A 166 10.24 -12.12 7.20
C GLU A 166 10.33 -11.98 5.67
N LEU A 167 10.46 -10.74 5.17
CA LEU A 167 10.59 -10.50 3.73
C LEU A 167 11.81 -11.21 3.14
N LYS A 168 12.93 -11.22 3.87
CA LYS A 168 14.16 -11.84 3.42
C LYS A 168 14.04 -13.36 3.31
N GLU A 169 13.33 -13.98 4.25
CA GLU A 169 13.06 -15.43 4.23
C GLU A 169 12.22 -15.80 3.00
N LEU A 170 11.14 -15.06 2.73
CA LEU A 170 10.30 -15.28 1.55
C LEU A 170 11.07 -15.09 0.22
N LEU A 171 11.94 -14.08 0.16
CA LEU A 171 12.76 -13.82 -1.03
C LEU A 171 13.84 -14.89 -1.23
N ALA A 172 14.38 -15.46 -0.15
CA ALA A 172 15.32 -16.57 -0.20
C ALA A 172 14.64 -17.84 -0.72
N GLU A 173 13.43 -18.15 -0.23
CA GLU A 173 12.63 -19.28 -0.70
C GLU A 173 12.27 -19.17 -2.18
N ALA A 174 11.98 -17.96 -2.66
CA ALA A 174 11.72 -17.68 -4.06
C ALA A 174 12.94 -17.79 -4.98
N LYS A 175 14.13 -18.11 -4.45
CA LYS A 175 15.40 -18.16 -5.19
C LYS A 175 15.67 -16.89 -5.99
N ALA A 176 15.14 -15.77 -5.51
CA ALA A 176 15.32 -14.47 -6.14
C ALA A 176 16.61 -13.79 -5.68
N ILE A 177 17.27 -14.39 -4.68
CA ILE A 177 18.62 -14.01 -4.25
C ILE A 177 19.60 -14.62 -5.26
N LYS A 178 20.41 -13.76 -5.87
CA LYS A 178 21.62 -14.20 -6.59
C LYS A 178 22.51 -14.94 -5.59
N GLU A 179 22.57 -16.26 -5.68
CA GLU A 179 23.73 -17.00 -5.16
C GLU A 179 24.91 -16.61 -6.07
N GLU A 180 25.78 -15.73 -5.58
CA GLU A 180 27.18 -15.61 -6.05
C GLU A 180 28.10 -16.49 -5.21
#